data_AF-I3MA21-F1
#
_entry.id   AF-I3MA21-F1
#
_cell.length_a   1.000
_cell.length_b   1.000
_cell.length_c   1.000
_cell.angle_alpha   90.00
_cell.angle_beta   90.00
_cell.angle_gamma   90.00
#
_symmetry.space_group_name_H-M   'P 1'
#
loop_
_entity.id
_entity.type
_entity.pdbx_description
1 polymer ?
#
loop_
_entity_poly.entity_id
_entity_poly.type
_entity_poly.pdbx_seq_one_letter_code
_entity_poly.pdbx_strand_id
1 'polypeptide(L)'
;MASSFLAGERLVQALGPGGELESEHLPRKLRAELEAALGKKHTDGDSPSGPRRLVSFRLIRDLHQHLRERDSTLYLHELLEGSEIYLPEVVKPPRNPELVARLEKIKIQLANEEYKRITRNVTCQDSRHGGMLSDLGKQVRSVKALVITIFNFIVTVAAAFVCTYLGSQYIFTEMASQVLAALIVASVVGLAELYVMVRAMEGELGEL
;
A
#
# COMPACT_ATOMS: atom_id res chain seq x y z
N MET A 1 14.46 -9.95 -15.94
CA MET A 1 14.48 -10.47 -17.33
C MET A 1 14.80 -11.95 -17.25
N ALA A 2 14.02 -12.81 -17.90
CA ALA A 2 14.30 -14.25 -17.94
C ALA A 2 15.65 -14.48 -18.65
N SER A 3 16.58 -15.18 -18.00
CA SER A 3 17.92 -15.46 -18.53
C SER A 3 18.04 -16.83 -19.22
N SER A 4 16.99 -17.64 -19.10
CA SER A 4 16.93 -19.02 -19.61
C SER A 4 15.52 -19.42 -20.05
N PHE A 5 15.45 -20.50 -20.80
CA PHE A 5 14.23 -21.11 -21.32
C PHE A 5 14.33 -22.64 -21.26
N LEU A 6 13.19 -23.30 -21.30
CA LEU A 6 13.03 -24.73 -21.37
C LEU A 6 13.15 -25.18 -22.82
N ALA A 7 14.11 -26.05 -23.10
CA ALA A 7 14.30 -26.60 -24.43
C ALA A 7 13.14 -27.52 -24.81
N GLY A 8 12.51 -27.23 -25.95
CA GLY A 8 11.51 -28.10 -26.58
C GLY A 8 12.13 -29.37 -27.16
N GLU A 9 11.30 -30.36 -27.46
CA GLU A 9 11.76 -31.65 -28.01
C GLU A 9 12.46 -31.51 -29.36
N ARG A 10 12.03 -30.55 -30.19
CA ARG A 10 12.64 -30.21 -31.49
C ARG A 10 14.12 -29.84 -31.35
N LEU A 11 14.45 -28.94 -30.42
CA LEU A 11 15.84 -28.53 -30.16
C LEU A 11 16.70 -29.71 -29.68
N VAL A 12 16.12 -30.60 -28.88
CA VAL A 12 16.81 -31.81 -28.39
C VAL A 12 17.08 -32.80 -29.52
N GLN A 13 16.12 -32.99 -30.42
CA GLN A 13 16.26 -33.87 -31.59
C GLN A 13 17.25 -33.31 -32.60
N ALA A 14 17.20 -32.00 -32.88
CA ALA A 14 18.11 -31.34 -33.81
C ALA A 14 19.58 -31.42 -33.39
N LEU A 15 19.86 -31.47 -32.07
CA LEU A 15 21.21 -31.61 -31.52
C LEU A 15 21.65 -33.07 -31.27
N GLY A 16 20.75 -34.04 -31.48
CA GLY A 16 21.05 -35.46 -31.32
C GLY A 16 21.95 -36.02 -32.43
N PRO A 17 22.50 -37.24 -32.27
CA PRO A 17 23.29 -37.90 -33.31
C PRO A 17 22.41 -38.14 -34.56
N GLY A 18 22.83 -37.61 -35.71
CA GLY A 18 22.07 -37.57 -36.96
C GLY A 18 21.10 -36.39 -37.11
N GLY A 19 21.13 -35.41 -36.19
CA GLY A 19 20.25 -34.24 -36.22
C GLY A 19 20.65 -33.17 -37.23
N GLU A 20 19.71 -32.28 -37.54
CA GLU A 20 19.86 -31.22 -38.55
C GLU A 20 21.05 -30.28 -38.26
N LEU A 21 21.38 -30.06 -36.98
CA LEU A 21 22.51 -29.23 -36.55
C LEU A 21 23.88 -29.93 -36.71
N GLU A 22 23.92 -31.25 -36.94
CA GLU A 22 25.19 -31.94 -37.24
C GLU A 22 25.67 -31.63 -38.66
N SER A 23 24.72 -31.47 -39.59
CA SER A 23 25.00 -31.21 -41.00
C SER A 23 25.64 -29.83 -41.22
N GLU A 24 25.45 -28.91 -40.28
CA GLU A 24 25.88 -27.52 -40.38
C GLU A 24 27.26 -27.24 -39.78
N HIS A 25 27.97 -28.27 -39.29
CA HIS A 25 29.33 -28.16 -38.74
C HIS A 25 29.46 -27.03 -37.70
N LEU A 26 28.62 -27.07 -36.66
CA LEU A 26 28.70 -26.15 -35.53
C LEU A 26 30.10 -26.09 -34.91
N PRO A 27 30.53 -24.93 -34.39
CA PRO A 27 31.75 -24.84 -33.59
C PRO A 27 31.71 -25.84 -32.42
N ARG A 28 32.76 -26.67 -32.30
CA ARG A 28 32.84 -27.75 -31.29
C ARG A 28 32.59 -27.25 -29.86
N LYS A 29 32.99 -26.00 -29.57
CA LYS A 29 32.78 -25.36 -28.26
C LYS A 29 31.29 -25.10 -27.99
N LEU A 30 30.58 -24.49 -28.93
CA LEU A 30 29.16 -24.15 -28.80
C LEU A 30 28.28 -25.40 -28.75
N ARG A 31 28.63 -26.42 -29.56
CA ARG A 31 27.97 -27.72 -29.52
C ARG A 31 28.12 -28.41 -28.16
N ALA A 32 29.34 -28.45 -27.63
CA ALA A 32 29.60 -29.04 -26.32
C ALA A 32 28.84 -28.31 -25.19
N GLU A 33 28.72 -26.98 -25.26
CA GLU A 33 27.97 -26.19 -24.28
C GLU A 33 26.44 -26.42 -24.36
N LEU A 34 25.88 -26.55 -25.57
CA LEU A 34 24.47 -26.90 -25.76
C LEU A 34 24.17 -28.34 -25.32
N GLU A 35 25.01 -29.31 -25.69
CA GLU A 35 24.86 -30.70 -25.26
C GLU A 35 24.97 -30.82 -23.73
N ALA A 36 25.91 -30.09 -23.11
CA ALA A 36 26.05 -30.03 -21.66
C ALA A 36 24.83 -29.38 -20.98
N ALA A 37 24.22 -28.36 -21.59
CA ALA A 37 23.01 -27.73 -21.08
C ALA A 37 21.78 -28.67 -21.19
N LEU A 38 21.66 -29.40 -22.31
CA LEU A 38 20.57 -30.36 -22.54
C LEU A 38 20.72 -31.66 -21.75
N GLY A 39 21.94 -32.05 -21.38
CA GLY A 39 22.23 -33.21 -20.54
C GLY A 39 21.93 -32.97 -19.05
N LYS A 40 21.96 -31.71 -18.61
CA LYS A 40 21.57 -31.32 -17.24
C LYS A 40 20.05 -31.27 -17.12
N LYS A 41 19.46 -32.32 -16.54
CA LYS A 41 18.06 -32.29 -16.09
C LYS A 41 17.96 -31.36 -14.89
N HIS A 42 17.19 -30.28 -15.00
CA HIS A 42 16.94 -29.39 -13.87
C HIS A 42 15.80 -29.97 -13.04
N THR A 43 16.12 -30.45 -11.84
CA THR A 43 15.13 -30.87 -10.84
C THR A 43 14.79 -29.66 -9.99
N ASP A 44 13.83 -28.86 -10.45
CA ASP A 44 13.19 -27.89 -9.56
C ASP A 44 12.24 -28.65 -8.64
N GLY A 45 12.38 -28.46 -7.33
CA GLY A 45 11.49 -29.08 -6.35
C GLY A 45 10.03 -28.72 -6.63
N ASP A 46 9.16 -29.73 -6.68
CA ASP A 46 7.69 -29.64 -6.70
C ASP A 46 6.95 -29.18 -7.97
N SER A 47 7.52 -29.29 -9.17
CA SER A 47 6.73 -29.14 -10.42
C SER A 47 6.27 -30.48 -11.02
N PRO A 48 4.96 -30.67 -11.34
CA PRO A 48 4.40 -31.93 -11.86
C PRO A 48 4.71 -32.22 -13.34
N SER A 49 5.57 -31.43 -13.99
CA SER A 49 5.77 -31.42 -15.44
C SER A 49 7.19 -31.79 -15.83
N GLY A 50 7.45 -33.11 -15.93
CA GLY A 50 8.53 -33.72 -16.71
C GLY A 50 9.99 -33.32 -16.42
N PRO A 51 10.97 -34.00 -17.04
CA PRO A 51 12.37 -33.59 -16.97
C PRO A 51 12.59 -32.29 -17.77
N ARG A 52 12.72 -31.17 -17.07
CA ARG A 52 12.96 -29.84 -17.65
C ARG A 52 14.43 -29.66 -18.01
N ARG A 53 14.73 -29.33 -19.28
CA ARG A 53 16.10 -29.06 -19.78
C ARG A 53 16.26 -27.56 -19.94
N LEU A 54 17.15 -26.95 -19.15
CA LEU A 54 17.29 -25.49 -19.11
C LEU A 54 18.43 -25.03 -20.02
N VAL A 55 18.15 -24.13 -20.95
CA VAL A 55 19.15 -23.55 -21.86
C VAL A 55 19.16 -22.04 -21.70
N SER A 56 20.34 -21.42 -21.76
CA SER A 56 20.48 -19.97 -21.63
C SER A 56 20.19 -19.25 -22.95
N PHE A 57 19.60 -18.04 -22.90
CA PHE A 57 19.35 -17.24 -24.10
C PHE A 57 20.63 -16.81 -24.83
N ARG A 58 21.78 -16.76 -24.13
CA ARG A 58 23.07 -16.44 -24.74
C ARG A 58 23.47 -17.49 -25.78
N LEU A 59 23.32 -18.77 -25.42
CA LEU A 59 23.69 -19.88 -26.31
C LEU A 59 22.80 -19.94 -27.56
N ILE A 60 21.50 -19.63 -27.45
CA ILE A 60 20.64 -19.52 -28.64
C ILE A 60 21.10 -18.37 -29.53
N ARG A 61 21.43 -17.22 -28.94
CA ARG A 61 21.83 -16.05 -29.73
C ARG A 61 23.10 -16.34 -30.52
N ASP A 62 24.06 -17.01 -29.90
CA ASP A 62 25.31 -17.41 -30.55
C ASP A 62 25.05 -18.48 -31.64
N LEU A 63 24.12 -19.41 -31.40
CA LEU A 63 23.64 -20.36 -32.41
C LEU A 63 23.02 -19.61 -33.60
N HIS A 64 22.09 -18.69 -33.35
CA HIS A 64 21.41 -17.92 -34.38
C HIS A 64 22.39 -17.09 -35.23
N GLN A 65 23.40 -16.49 -34.60
CA GLN A 65 24.44 -15.77 -35.32
C GLN A 65 25.20 -16.70 -36.28
N HIS A 66 25.57 -17.90 -35.84
CA HIS A 66 26.24 -18.87 -36.70
C HIS A 66 25.37 -19.41 -37.85
N LEU A 67 24.07 -19.65 -37.60
CA LEU A 67 23.12 -20.04 -38.64
C LEU A 67 23.01 -18.96 -39.73
N ARG A 68 23.00 -17.69 -39.30
CA ARG A 68 22.91 -16.53 -40.19
C ARG A 68 24.19 -16.30 -40.98
N GLU A 69 25.35 -16.49 -40.38
CA GLU A 69 26.65 -16.35 -41.07
C GLU A 69 26.87 -17.40 -42.17
N ARG A 70 26.14 -18.52 -42.12
CA ARG A 70 26.26 -19.63 -43.07
C ARG A 70 25.12 -19.72 -44.08
N ASP A 71 24.18 -18.76 -44.06
CA ASP A 71 22.94 -18.80 -44.86
C ASP A 71 22.24 -20.17 -44.77
N SER A 72 22.13 -20.68 -43.53
CA SER A 72 21.47 -21.94 -43.24
C SER A 72 19.99 -21.90 -43.65
N THR A 73 19.47 -23.05 -44.06
CA THR A 73 18.04 -23.25 -44.35
C THR A 73 17.20 -23.44 -43.09
N LEU A 74 17.83 -23.61 -41.91
CA LEU A 74 17.14 -23.86 -40.65
C LEU A 74 16.77 -22.53 -39.98
N TYR A 75 15.48 -22.38 -39.68
CA TYR A 75 15.01 -21.18 -39.00
C TYR A 75 14.99 -21.38 -37.48
N LEU A 76 15.45 -20.36 -36.75
CA LEU A 76 15.50 -20.42 -35.28
C LEU A 76 14.12 -20.68 -34.65
N HIS A 77 13.05 -20.13 -35.22
CA HIS A 77 11.72 -20.29 -34.67
C HIS A 77 11.19 -21.74 -34.78
N GLU A 78 11.64 -22.50 -35.78
CA GLU A 78 11.33 -23.93 -35.94
C GLU A 78 12.06 -24.76 -34.88
N LEU A 79 13.33 -24.42 -34.61
CA LEU A 79 14.12 -25.07 -33.55
C LEU A 79 13.60 -24.78 -32.14
N LEU A 80 12.99 -23.61 -31.94
CA LEU A 80 12.38 -23.18 -30.68
C LEU A 80 10.90 -23.59 -30.54
N GLU A 81 10.36 -24.32 -31.52
CA GLU A 81 9.00 -24.86 -31.44
C GLU A 81 8.86 -25.79 -30.22
N GLY A 82 7.88 -25.51 -29.36
CA GLY A 82 7.65 -26.24 -28.10
C GLY A 82 8.60 -25.86 -26.96
N SER A 83 9.35 -24.75 -27.09
CA SER A 83 10.16 -24.20 -26.01
C SER A 83 9.36 -23.20 -25.16
N GLU A 84 9.58 -23.20 -23.84
CA GLU A 84 8.87 -22.32 -22.90
C GLU A 84 9.84 -21.41 -22.15
N ILE A 85 9.44 -20.17 -21.84
CA ILE A 85 10.27 -19.26 -21.06
C ILE A 85 10.32 -19.73 -19.62
N TYR A 86 11.53 -19.92 -19.08
CA TYR A 86 11.70 -20.29 -17.68
C TYR A 86 11.68 -19.05 -16.80
N LEU A 87 10.69 -18.99 -15.91
CA LEU A 87 10.59 -17.97 -14.88
C LEU A 87 10.92 -18.62 -13.52
N PRO A 88 12.05 -18.29 -12.88
CA PRO A 88 12.37 -18.84 -11.58
C PRO A 88 11.30 -18.39 -10.57
N GLU A 89 10.74 -19.34 -9.83
CA GLU A 89 9.77 -19.01 -8.79
C GLU A 89 10.49 -18.26 -7.67
N VAL A 90 9.96 -17.08 -7.33
CA VAL A 90 10.51 -16.28 -6.24
C VAL A 90 10.18 -16.99 -4.93
N VAL A 91 11.20 -17.55 -4.29
CA VAL A 91 11.08 -18.17 -2.96
C VAL A 91 10.60 -17.11 -1.98
N LYS A 92 9.36 -17.26 -1.52
CA LYS A 92 8.80 -16.36 -0.51
C LYS A 92 9.44 -16.69 0.84
N PRO A 93 9.97 -15.71 1.59
CA PRO A 93 10.54 -15.97 2.90
C PRO A 93 9.48 -16.57 3.84
N PRO A 94 9.89 -17.43 4.80
CA PRO A 94 8.97 -18.01 5.77
C PRO A 94 8.29 -16.90 6.58
N ARG A 95 6.97 -17.02 6.77
CA ARG A 95 6.20 -16.02 7.52
C ARG A 95 6.54 -16.09 9.01
N ASN A 96 6.76 -14.93 9.63
CA ASN A 96 6.97 -14.82 11.07
C ASN A 96 5.69 -15.27 11.83
N PRO A 97 5.77 -16.23 12.77
CA PRO A 97 4.60 -16.74 13.50
C PRO A 97 3.84 -15.67 14.28
N GLU A 98 4.52 -14.64 14.80
CA GLU A 98 3.86 -13.54 15.50
C GLU A 98 2.96 -12.72 14.58
N LEU A 99 3.40 -12.50 13.34
CA LEU A 99 2.60 -11.77 12.34
C LEU A 99 1.40 -12.58 11.88
N VAL A 100 1.54 -13.91 11.76
CA VAL A 100 0.43 -14.81 11.43
C VAL A 100 -0.63 -14.77 12.53
N ALA A 101 -0.22 -14.90 13.80
CA ALA A 101 -1.15 -14.81 14.94
C ALA A 101 -1.88 -13.45 15.00
N ARG A 102 -1.19 -12.34 14.69
CA ARG A 102 -1.82 -11.02 14.59
C ARG A 102 -2.83 -10.95 13.45
N LEU A 103 -2.50 -11.49 12.28
CA LEU A 103 -3.40 -11.52 11.13
C LEU A 103 -4.65 -12.36 11.41
N GLU A 104 -4.51 -13.50 12.07
CA GLU A 104 -5.64 -14.33 12.50
C GLU A 104 -6.54 -13.57 13.47
N LYS A 105 -5.95 -12.87 14.45
CA LYS A 105 -6.70 -12.02 15.37
C LYS A 105 -7.48 -10.91 14.64
N ILE A 106 -6.84 -10.20 13.71
CA ILE A 106 -7.49 -9.15 12.90
C ILE A 106 -8.61 -9.74 12.03
N LYS A 107 -8.38 -10.91 11.42
CA LYS A 107 -9.38 -11.61 10.60
C LYS A 107 -10.61 -11.99 11.42
N ILE A 108 -10.41 -12.49 12.63
CA ILE A 108 -11.51 -12.81 13.56
C ILE A 108 -12.26 -11.53 13.96
N GLN A 109 -11.54 -10.44 14.26
CA GLN A 109 -12.16 -9.15 14.61
C GLN A 109 -13.03 -8.60 13.49
N LEU A 110 -12.52 -8.57 12.25
CA LEU A 110 -13.27 -8.10 11.08
C LEU A 110 -14.48 -9.00 10.80
N ALA A 111 -14.32 -10.32 10.89
CA ALA A 111 -15.44 -11.24 10.71
C ALA A 111 -16.53 -11.03 11.77
N ASN A 112 -16.16 -10.77 13.03
CA ASN A 112 -17.11 -10.48 14.10
C ASN A 112 -17.80 -9.13 13.93
N GLU A 113 -17.08 -8.10 13.49
CA GLU A 113 -17.65 -6.80 13.17
C GLU A 113 -18.66 -6.90 12.03
N GLU A 114 -18.29 -7.61 10.96
CA GLU A 114 -19.16 -7.87 9.82
C GLU A 114 -20.41 -8.68 10.21
N TYR A 115 -20.23 -9.73 11.03
CA TYR A 115 -21.34 -10.51 11.57
C TYR A 115 -22.31 -9.63 12.37
N LYS A 116 -21.80 -8.76 13.26
CA LYS A 116 -22.62 -7.82 14.02
C LYS A 116 -23.35 -6.83 13.11
N ARG A 117 -22.68 -6.33 12.06
CA ARG A 117 -23.29 -5.43 11.07
C ARG A 117 -24.48 -6.09 10.37
N ILE A 118 -24.32 -7.33 9.91
CA ILE A 118 -25.36 -8.08 9.20
C ILE A 118 -26.51 -8.45 10.14
N THR A 119 -26.21 -8.86 11.37
CA THR A 119 -27.22 -9.30 12.35
C THR A 119 -27.86 -8.18 13.16
N ARG A 120 -27.41 -6.93 12.97
CA ARG A 120 -27.89 -5.75 13.70
C ARG A 120 -29.41 -5.58 13.69
N ASN A 121 -30.07 -5.96 12.60
CA ASN A 121 -31.51 -5.79 12.43
C ASN A 121 -32.34 -6.98 12.96
N VAL A 122 -31.69 -8.08 13.32
CA VAL A 122 -32.35 -9.29 13.82
C VAL A 122 -32.44 -9.26 15.36
N THR A 123 -31.46 -8.64 16.02
CA THR A 123 -31.42 -8.51 17.47
C THR A 123 -32.06 -7.19 17.92
N CYS A 124 -33.35 -7.22 18.25
CA CYS A 124 -34.07 -6.07 18.82
C CYS A 124 -33.55 -5.60 20.20
N GLN A 125 -32.54 -6.26 20.78
CA GLN A 125 -31.92 -5.90 22.07
C GLN A 125 -30.84 -4.81 21.97
N ASP A 126 -30.22 -4.60 20.81
CA ASP A 126 -29.04 -3.73 20.68
C ASP A 126 -29.39 -2.23 20.51
N SER A 127 -30.66 -1.92 20.27
CA SER A 127 -31.18 -0.55 20.15
C SER A 127 -31.13 0.26 21.45
N ARG A 128 -30.86 -0.38 22.60
CA ARG A 128 -30.68 0.32 23.90
C ARG A 128 -29.22 0.67 24.24
N HIS A 129 -28.21 0.08 23.59
CA HIS A 129 -26.79 0.31 23.93
C HIS A 129 -25.88 0.58 22.72
N GLY A 130 -26.21 0.11 21.52
CA GLY A 130 -25.38 0.24 20.31
C GLY A 130 -25.41 1.62 19.63
N GLY A 131 -26.34 2.50 20.02
CA GLY A 131 -26.38 3.89 19.54
C GLY A 131 -25.22 4.74 20.08
N MET A 132 -24.69 4.41 21.25
CA MET A 132 -23.78 5.29 21.99
C MET A 132 -22.38 5.38 21.37
N LEU A 133 -21.87 4.35 20.69
CA LEU A 133 -20.51 4.37 20.10
C LEU A 133 -20.44 5.11 18.75
N SER A 134 -21.46 4.92 17.90
CA SER A 134 -21.56 5.69 16.65
C SER A 134 -21.90 7.14 16.93
N ASP A 135 -22.72 7.40 17.95
CA ASP A 135 -23.02 8.74 18.42
C ASP A 135 -21.83 9.37 19.15
N LEU A 136 -21.02 8.59 19.89
CA LEU A 136 -19.75 9.05 20.47
C LEU A 136 -18.77 9.48 19.39
N GLY A 137 -18.62 8.72 18.31
CA GLY A 137 -17.74 9.08 17.19
C GLY A 137 -18.13 10.39 16.51
N LYS A 138 -19.44 10.65 16.40
CA LYS A 138 -19.97 11.93 15.89
C LYS A 138 -19.86 13.04 16.93
N GLN A 139 -20.14 12.75 18.20
CA GLN A 139 -19.98 13.66 19.33
C GLN A 139 -18.52 14.08 19.51
N VAL A 140 -17.52 13.20 19.41
CA VAL A 140 -16.11 13.63 19.54
C VAL A 140 -15.68 14.56 18.40
N ARG A 141 -16.35 14.50 17.24
CA ARG A 141 -16.08 15.43 16.13
C ARG A 141 -16.73 16.79 16.37
N SER A 142 -17.98 16.83 16.84
CA SER A 142 -18.68 18.09 17.17
C SER A 142 -18.15 18.74 18.45
N VAL A 143 -17.81 17.95 19.47
CA VAL A 143 -17.22 18.44 20.73
C VAL A 143 -15.85 19.06 20.50
N LYS A 144 -15.01 18.52 19.60
CA LYS A 144 -13.71 19.14 19.28
C LYS A 144 -13.85 20.57 18.77
N ALA A 145 -14.78 20.81 17.84
CA ALA A 145 -15.01 22.15 17.30
C ALA A 145 -15.56 23.11 18.37
N LEU A 146 -16.52 22.65 19.18
CA LEU A 146 -17.08 23.42 20.28
C LEU A 146 -16.03 23.79 21.33
N VAL A 147 -15.18 22.84 21.72
CA VAL A 147 -14.10 23.05 22.70
C VAL A 147 -13.08 24.07 22.19
N ILE A 148 -12.68 23.99 20.92
CA ILE A 148 -11.77 24.97 20.31
C ILE A 148 -12.38 26.37 20.32
N THR A 149 -13.67 26.48 20.04
CA THR A 149 -14.39 27.76 20.00
C THR A 149 -14.51 28.40 21.39
N ILE A 150 -14.89 27.62 22.41
CA ILE A 150 -14.95 28.09 23.80
C ILE A 150 -13.56 28.49 24.29
N PHE A 151 -12.52 27.72 23.94
CA PHE A 151 -11.16 28.06 24.31
C PHE A 151 -10.71 29.39 23.69
N ASN A 152 -11.01 29.61 22.40
CA ASN A 152 -10.69 30.86 21.73
C ASN A 152 -11.36 32.05 22.42
N PHE A 153 -12.64 31.94 22.78
CA PHE A 153 -13.39 32.95 23.53
C PHE A 153 -12.74 33.29 24.89
N ILE A 154 -12.33 32.27 25.66
CA ILE A 154 -11.69 32.50 26.96
C ILE A 154 -10.35 33.22 26.77
N VAL A 155 -9.58 32.82 25.75
CA VAL A 155 -8.28 33.42 25.44
C VAL A 155 -8.42 34.89 25.03
N THR A 156 -9.39 35.23 24.17
CA THR A 156 -9.63 36.61 23.73
C THR A 156 -10.11 37.50 24.86
N VAL A 157 -11.06 37.04 25.70
CA VAL A 157 -11.52 37.81 26.87
C VAL A 157 -10.41 38.01 27.89
N ALA A 158 -9.63 36.97 28.18
CA ALA A 158 -8.49 37.06 29.10
C ALA A 158 -7.39 37.99 28.56
N ALA A 159 -7.07 37.90 27.27
CA ALA A 159 -6.10 38.77 26.63
C ALA A 159 -6.55 40.24 26.66
N ALA A 160 -7.82 40.52 26.37
CA ALA A 160 -8.38 41.87 26.45
C ALA A 160 -8.33 42.43 27.87
N PHE A 161 -8.64 41.61 28.88
CA PHE A 161 -8.55 41.99 30.28
C PHE A 161 -7.11 42.33 30.69
N VAL A 162 -6.14 41.43 30.41
CA VAL A 162 -4.73 41.64 30.77
C VAL A 162 -4.15 42.84 30.01
N CYS A 163 -4.45 42.97 28.73
CA CYS A 163 -3.98 44.08 27.90
C CYS A 163 -4.51 45.43 28.42
N THR A 164 -5.81 45.50 28.76
CA THR A 164 -6.41 46.72 29.29
C THR A 164 -5.90 47.02 30.70
N TYR A 165 -5.71 46.00 31.55
CA TYR A 165 -5.17 46.18 32.89
C TYR A 165 -3.74 46.74 32.85
N LEU A 166 -2.86 46.15 32.03
CA LEU A 166 -1.49 46.65 31.83
C LEU A 166 -1.48 48.03 31.18
N GLY A 167 -2.32 48.27 30.17
CA GLY A 167 -2.44 49.58 29.51
C GLY A 167 -2.97 50.67 30.44
N SER A 168 -3.91 50.32 31.31
CA SER A 168 -4.51 51.23 32.28
C SER A 168 -3.53 51.68 33.36
N GLN A 169 -2.43 50.95 33.61
CA GLN A 169 -1.39 51.39 34.54
C GLN A 169 -0.72 52.70 34.10
N TYR A 170 -0.76 53.01 32.80
CA TYR A 170 -0.21 54.26 32.26
C TYR A 170 -1.18 55.45 32.36
N ILE A 171 -2.48 55.20 32.56
CA ILE A 171 -3.53 56.24 32.56
C ILE A 171 -4.06 56.50 33.97
N PHE A 172 -4.20 55.46 34.80
CA PHE A 172 -4.76 55.55 36.15
C PHE A 172 -3.77 55.04 37.19
N THR A 173 -3.57 55.79 38.28
CA THR A 173 -2.65 55.44 39.37
C THR A 173 -3.27 54.52 40.43
N GLU A 174 -4.60 54.46 40.51
CA GLU A 174 -5.34 53.68 41.52
C GLU A 174 -5.64 52.26 41.03
N MET A 175 -5.30 51.24 41.84
CA MET A 175 -5.47 49.84 41.47
C MET A 175 -6.95 49.48 41.23
N ALA A 176 -7.87 50.09 41.98
CA ALA A 176 -9.30 49.83 41.87
C ALA A 176 -9.89 50.31 40.52
N SER A 177 -9.46 51.47 40.03
CA SER A 177 -9.95 52.01 38.74
C SER A 177 -9.36 51.26 37.54
N GLN A 178 -8.13 50.75 37.66
CA GLN A 178 -7.51 49.90 36.63
C GLN A 178 -8.28 48.59 36.42
N VAL A 179 -8.64 47.90 37.52
CA VAL A 179 -9.42 46.66 37.46
C VAL A 179 -10.82 46.93 36.91
N LEU A 180 -11.45 48.05 37.32
CA LEU A 180 -12.77 48.42 36.82
C LEU A 180 -12.76 48.72 35.32
N ALA A 181 -11.76 49.46 34.83
CA ALA A 181 -11.59 49.74 33.41
C ALA A 181 -11.35 48.46 32.59
N ALA A 182 -10.47 47.58 33.08
CA ALA A 182 -10.21 46.29 32.44
C ALA A 182 -11.46 45.39 32.38
N LEU A 183 -12.28 45.37 33.45
CA LEU A 183 -13.54 44.65 33.49
C LEU A 183 -14.55 45.17 32.45
N ILE A 184 -14.70 46.50 32.34
CA ILE A 184 -15.62 47.10 31.37
C ILE A 184 -15.22 46.74 29.94
N VAL A 185 -13.93 46.88 29.60
CA VAL A 185 -13.45 46.55 28.25
C VAL A 185 -13.57 45.05 27.97
N ALA A 186 -13.18 44.20 28.91
CA ALA A 186 -13.32 42.75 28.76
C ALA A 186 -14.79 42.31 28.59
N SER A 187 -15.73 42.99 29.27
CA SER A 187 -17.16 42.73 29.11
C SER A 187 -17.66 43.09 27.71
N VAL A 188 -17.26 44.24 27.17
CA VAL A 188 -17.63 44.66 25.80
C VAL A 188 -17.07 43.69 24.75
N VAL A 189 -15.79 43.30 24.89
CA VAL A 189 -15.14 42.34 23.99
C VAL A 189 -15.81 40.96 24.09
N GLY A 190 -16.12 40.50 25.30
CA GLY A 190 -16.82 39.24 25.53
C GLY A 190 -18.20 39.22 24.88
N LEU A 191 -18.97 40.31 24.97
CA LEU A 191 -20.27 40.41 24.28
C LEU A 191 -20.12 40.39 22.75
N ALA A 192 -19.08 41.05 22.20
CA ALA A 192 -18.81 41.04 20.77
C ALA A 192 -18.43 39.63 20.27
N GLU A 193 -17.53 38.94 20.97
CA GLU A 193 -17.13 37.56 20.64
C GLU A 193 -18.30 36.57 20.79
N LEU A 194 -19.11 36.71 21.85
CA LEU A 194 -20.30 35.89 22.07
C LEU A 194 -21.30 36.05 20.92
N TYR A 195 -21.53 37.28 20.47
CA TYR A 195 -22.40 37.55 19.32
C TYR A 195 -21.87 36.89 18.03
N VAL A 196 -20.56 36.99 17.77
CA VAL A 196 -19.93 36.33 16.61
C VAL A 196 -20.06 34.81 16.70
N MET A 197 -19.84 34.23 17.87
CA MET A 197 -19.99 32.79 18.10
C MET A 197 -21.42 32.32 17.85
N VAL A 198 -22.42 32.99 18.42
CA VAL A 198 -23.84 32.64 18.22
C VAL A 198 -24.20 32.73 16.75
N ARG A 199 -23.78 33.78 16.05
CA ARG A 199 -24.04 33.95 14.62
C ARG A 199 -23.34 32.90 13.75
N ALA A 200 -22.12 32.50 14.12
CA ALA A 200 -21.40 31.43 13.42
C ALA A 200 -22.12 30.08 13.59
N MET A 201 -22.64 29.79 14.79
CA MET A 201 -23.43 28.58 15.05
C MET A 201 -24.77 28.58 14.31
N GLU A 202 -25.47 29.72 14.24
CA GLU A 202 -26.70 29.86 13.45
C GLU A 202 -26.44 29.73 11.94
N GLY A 203 -25.29 30.24 11.46
CA GLY A 203 -24.88 30.11 10.06
C GLY A 203 -24.60 28.67 9.63
N GLU A 204 -23.95 27.87 10.48
CA GLU A 204 -23.75 26.44 10.21
C GLU A 204 -25.06 25.63 10.20
N LEU A 205 -26.12 26.10 10.87
CA LEU A 205 -27.46 25.50 10.81
C LEU A 205 -28.26 25.89 9.55
N GLY A 206 -27.87 26.94 8.83
CA GLY A 206 -28.55 27.44 7.64
C GLY A 206 -28.13 26.78 6.32
N GLU A 207 -27.07 25.98 6.32
CA GLU A 207 -26.56 25.25 5.13
C GLU A 207 -26.81 23.72 5.19
N LEU A 208 -27.68 23.25 6.09
CA LEU A 208 -28.15 21.85 6.15
C LEU A 208 -29.63 21.76 5.75
#